data_AF-A0A9Q0B1U8-F1
#
_entry.id   AF-A0A9Q0B1U8-F1
#
_cell.length_a   1.000
_cell.length_b   1.000
_cell.length_c   1.000
_cell.angle_alpha   90.00
_cell.angle_beta   90.00
_cell.angle_gamma   90.00
#
_symmetry.space_group_name_H-M   'P 1'
#
loop_
_entity.id
_entity.type
_entity.pdbx_description
1 polymer ?
#
loop_
_entity_poly.entity_id
_entity_poly.type
_entity_poly.pdbx_seq_one_letter_code
_entity_poly.pdbx_strand_id
1 'polypeptide(L)'
;MANSPSHRSSRSPASSTSAGRDSTSLSHSRDRRDAPSTSASAAADHVPVETLVEHLLAAKRSLSSMTAVLRANEIATDARQAHEEAVILYAETQFLRRAISEQLALLMKVRRGLKRTYDAGKRDFKHLVKTMDATNEKLQETMAMLKNTTVEAVFRPPGEERRNLMDFVDEKSVHVMVEALKQSLGELQAIQTSFDGDLLRFDDDLRALKKTMTTTPLPRMPSDSSQYDPIPELLGSLVDSSHDMAQLLTSLTKHFDLCVTAVRTTEGGAALARRRAAEVTQSQGGDGVSLSGVIADQESQMPDLEPITMKDRADMLNVVVSDASEVESVIQEINKTLQTMEEEFSAMTGQTGQIKLAFLGTLQGFTALEEMGARMASYIASEAEFLQRWEDETYTIYNKLGEMDDLRDFYEKYAGAYDNLILEVERRRMVEDKITNIWKKAMDSVDKLVENDRREREGFRQDIGEFIPTDLWPGMDGGMKRWELVAVDDGNAEDDMSGGQRSTPALDRSVVDAARGRLERSQQR
;
A
#
# COMPACT_ATOMS: atom_id res chain seq x y z
N MET A 1 -28.34 29.36 6.05
CA MET A 1 -28.25 29.62 4.60
C MET A 1 -27.94 28.28 3.93
N ALA A 2 -28.90 27.38 3.70
CA ALA A 2 -30.06 27.45 2.79
C ALA A 2 -29.63 27.69 1.33
N ASN A 3 -29.50 26.62 0.53
CA ASN A 3 -30.46 26.30 -0.53
C ASN A 3 -30.12 25.01 -1.29
N SER A 4 -30.99 24.01 -1.12
CA SER A 4 -31.36 23.06 -2.17
C SER A 4 -32.08 23.79 -3.31
N PRO A 5 -32.33 23.10 -4.44
CA PRO A 5 -33.71 23.07 -4.89
C PRO A 5 -34.18 21.67 -5.30
N SER A 6 -35.39 21.36 -4.85
CA SER A 6 -36.26 20.30 -5.31
C SER A 6 -37.55 20.91 -5.87
N HIS A 7 -38.25 20.14 -6.73
CA HIS A 7 -39.61 20.33 -7.25
C HIS A 7 -39.75 21.26 -8.47
N ARG A 8 -40.62 21.02 -9.47
CA ARG A 8 -41.86 20.23 -9.49
C ARG A 8 -42.34 19.94 -10.93
N SER A 9 -43.23 18.96 -11.00
CA SER A 9 -44.00 18.40 -12.11
C SER A 9 -44.63 19.38 -13.11
N SER A 10 -44.82 18.90 -14.35
CA SER A 10 -46.02 19.18 -15.15
C SER A 10 -46.49 17.90 -15.85
N ARG A 11 -47.80 17.75 -15.94
CA ARG A 11 -48.56 16.61 -16.46
C ARG A 11 -49.24 17.03 -17.79
N SER A 12 -49.20 16.12 -18.76
CA SER A 12 -50.21 15.87 -19.83
C SER A 12 -50.31 16.88 -21.01
N PRO A 13 -50.97 16.52 -22.12
CA PRO A 13 -50.79 15.32 -22.96
C PRO A 13 -50.75 15.68 -24.48
N ALA A 14 -50.66 14.63 -25.31
CA ALA A 14 -51.09 14.56 -26.71
C ALA A 14 -50.05 14.76 -27.84
N SER A 15 -50.12 13.78 -28.74
CA SER A 15 -49.98 13.89 -30.20
C SER A 15 -48.59 13.69 -30.80
N SER A 16 -48.50 12.55 -31.49
CA SER A 16 -47.95 12.36 -32.85
C SER A 16 -46.48 12.71 -33.07
N THR A 17 -45.65 11.68 -33.29
CA THR A 17 -45.17 11.29 -34.63
C THR A 17 -44.27 10.07 -34.49
N SER A 18 -44.84 8.89 -34.78
CA SER A 18 -44.08 7.67 -35.07
C SER A 18 -43.54 7.75 -36.49
N ALA A 19 -42.24 7.97 -36.65
CA ALA A 19 -41.53 7.78 -37.91
C ALA A 19 -40.91 6.37 -37.90
N GLY A 20 -41.66 5.42 -38.46
CA GLY A 20 -41.16 4.10 -38.79
C GLY A 20 -40.21 4.15 -39.99
N ARG A 21 -39.21 3.27 -39.98
CA ARG A 21 -38.41 2.83 -41.13
C ARG A 21 -38.52 1.32 -41.11
N ASP A 22 -39.36 0.76 -41.98
CA ASP A 22 -39.08 0.36 -43.37
C ASP A 22 -38.71 -1.13 -43.40
N SER A 23 -39.72 -1.95 -43.10
CA SER A 23 -39.81 -3.32 -43.55
C SER A 23 -40.19 -3.32 -45.03
N THR A 24 -39.22 -3.67 -45.88
CA THR A 24 -39.44 -3.90 -47.31
C THR A 24 -40.29 -5.15 -47.52
N SER A 25 -41.60 -4.96 -47.43
CA SER A 25 -42.62 -5.88 -47.91
C SER A 25 -43.11 -5.36 -49.27
N LEU A 26 -42.68 -6.06 -50.33
CA LEU A 26 -43.08 -5.77 -51.71
C LEU A 26 -44.56 -6.15 -51.90
N SER A 27 -45.45 -5.21 -51.58
CA SER A 27 -46.87 -5.26 -51.94
C SER A 27 -47.07 -4.62 -53.31
N HIS A 28 -47.04 -5.43 -54.37
CA HIS A 28 -47.52 -5.00 -55.69
C HIS A 28 -49.04 -5.00 -55.71
N SER A 29 -49.66 -3.84 -55.50
CA SER A 29 -51.03 -3.56 -55.94
C SER A 29 -51.09 -3.64 -57.47
N ARG A 30 -51.76 -4.68 -58.01
CA ARG A 30 -52.14 -4.74 -59.42
C ARG A 30 -53.58 -4.27 -59.58
N ASP A 31 -53.66 -3.19 -60.35
CA ASP A 31 -54.86 -2.53 -60.80
C ASP A 31 -55.76 -3.48 -61.61
N ARG A 32 -57.06 -3.33 -61.39
CA ARG A 32 -58.12 -4.08 -62.06
C ARG A 32 -58.14 -3.72 -63.55
N ARG A 33 -58.05 -4.73 -64.41
CA ARG A 33 -58.62 -4.67 -65.78
C ARG A 33 -59.39 -5.94 -66.05
N ASP A 34 -60.66 -5.73 -66.38
CA ASP A 34 -61.60 -6.71 -66.91
C ASP A 34 -61.02 -7.45 -68.12
N ALA A 35 -61.00 -8.78 -68.03
CA ALA A 35 -61.00 -9.68 -69.18
C ALA A 35 -61.69 -11.00 -68.78
N PRO A 36 -62.49 -11.59 -69.67
CA PRO A 36 -63.50 -12.58 -69.31
C PRO A 36 -62.90 -13.94 -68.91
N SER A 37 -63.41 -14.41 -67.78
CA SER A 37 -63.24 -15.72 -67.18
C SER A 37 -63.95 -16.82 -67.98
N THR A 38 -63.24 -17.51 -68.88
CA THR A 38 -63.69 -18.81 -69.43
C THR A 38 -62.52 -19.54 -70.11
N SER A 39 -61.66 -20.22 -69.34
CA SER A 39 -60.76 -21.29 -69.84
C SER A 39 -59.75 -21.86 -68.82
N ALA A 40 -59.72 -21.41 -67.56
CA ALA A 40 -58.74 -21.92 -66.58
C ALA A 40 -59.20 -23.16 -65.78
N SER A 41 -60.49 -23.53 -65.79
CA SER A 41 -61.00 -24.65 -64.97
C SER A 41 -60.88 -26.04 -65.61
N ALA A 42 -60.28 -26.16 -66.80
CA ALA A 42 -60.13 -27.45 -67.50
C ALA A 42 -58.69 -27.99 -67.53
N ALA A 43 -57.70 -27.23 -67.01
CA ALA A 43 -56.30 -27.64 -66.95
C ALA A 43 -55.88 -28.23 -65.60
N ALA A 44 -56.66 -28.03 -64.53
CA ALA A 44 -56.39 -28.55 -63.19
C ALA A 44 -56.74 -30.05 -63.03
N ASP A 45 -57.43 -30.65 -64.00
CA ASP A 45 -57.91 -32.04 -63.91
C ASP A 45 -56.84 -33.10 -64.26
N HIS A 46 -55.66 -32.69 -64.76
CA HIS A 46 -54.62 -33.64 -65.16
C HIS A 46 -53.22 -33.20 -64.71
N VAL A 47 -52.99 -33.15 -63.39
CA VAL A 47 -51.62 -33.31 -62.87
C VAL A 47 -51.26 -34.80 -63.02
N PRO A 48 -50.21 -35.16 -63.80
CA PRO A 48 -49.84 -36.56 -63.99
C PRO A 48 -49.36 -37.17 -62.67
N VAL A 49 -49.71 -38.45 -62.48
CA VAL A 49 -49.45 -39.20 -61.24
C VAL A 49 -47.95 -39.26 -60.94
N GLU A 50 -47.11 -39.32 -61.98
CA GLU A 50 -45.66 -39.26 -61.89
C GLU A 50 -45.16 -37.96 -61.22
N THR A 51 -45.74 -36.81 -61.56
CA THR A 51 -45.36 -35.51 -61.00
C THR A 51 -45.80 -35.39 -59.53
N LEU A 52 -46.94 -35.94 -59.16
CA LEU A 52 -47.36 -36.01 -57.75
C LEU A 52 -46.43 -36.90 -56.91
N VAL A 53 -45.97 -38.01 -57.47
CA VAL A 53 -44.99 -38.89 -56.82
C VAL A 53 -43.63 -38.19 -56.70
N GLU A 54 -43.20 -37.41 -57.70
CA GLU A 54 -41.98 -36.59 -57.63
C GLU A 54 -42.07 -35.52 -56.55
N HIS A 55 -43.21 -34.80 -56.45
CA HIS A 55 -43.45 -33.84 -55.38
C HIS A 55 -43.49 -34.50 -53.99
N LEU A 56 -44.09 -35.69 -53.86
CA LEU A 56 -44.06 -36.46 -52.62
C LEU A 56 -42.63 -36.88 -52.21
N LEU A 57 -41.80 -37.29 -53.17
CA LEU A 57 -40.41 -37.64 -52.91
C LEU A 57 -39.56 -36.40 -52.55
N ALA A 58 -39.83 -35.25 -53.18
CA ALA A 58 -39.19 -33.97 -52.85
C ALA A 58 -39.61 -33.47 -51.46
N ALA A 59 -40.91 -33.54 -51.12
CA ALA A 59 -41.43 -33.23 -49.80
C ALA A 59 -40.86 -34.17 -48.72
N LYS A 60 -40.63 -35.45 -49.03
CA LYS A 60 -39.91 -36.32 -48.09
C LYS A 60 -38.46 -35.88 -47.89
N ARG A 61 -37.75 -35.55 -48.96
CA ARG A 61 -36.36 -35.07 -48.86
C ARG A 61 -36.30 -33.77 -48.06
N SER A 62 -37.28 -32.88 -48.21
CA SER A 62 -37.35 -31.63 -47.44
C SER A 62 -37.50 -31.88 -45.94
N LEU A 63 -38.16 -32.96 -45.51
CA LEU A 63 -38.22 -33.35 -44.10
C LEU A 63 -36.87 -33.72 -43.47
N SER A 64 -35.81 -33.96 -44.27
CA SER A 64 -34.45 -34.09 -43.73
C SER A 64 -33.94 -32.81 -43.06
N SER A 65 -34.55 -31.65 -43.38
CA SER A 65 -34.34 -30.37 -42.69
C SER A 65 -34.74 -30.41 -41.20
N MET A 66 -35.44 -31.45 -40.75
CA MET A 66 -35.68 -31.71 -39.32
C MET A 66 -34.39 -31.73 -38.51
N THR A 67 -33.28 -32.23 -39.08
CA THR A 67 -31.97 -32.25 -38.39
C THR A 67 -31.43 -30.83 -38.16
N ALA A 68 -31.60 -29.94 -39.13
CA ALA A 68 -31.23 -28.53 -39.02
C ALA A 68 -32.09 -27.79 -37.96
N VAL A 69 -33.38 -28.10 -37.88
CA VAL A 69 -34.30 -27.49 -36.90
C VAL A 69 -34.02 -27.99 -35.48
N LEU A 70 -33.73 -29.28 -35.31
CA LEU A 70 -33.28 -29.84 -34.03
C LEU A 70 -31.98 -29.17 -33.57
N ARG A 71 -31.03 -28.98 -34.49
CA ARG A 71 -29.78 -28.26 -34.22
C ARG A 71 -30.02 -26.80 -33.81
N ALA A 72 -30.93 -26.10 -34.47
CA ALA A 72 -31.30 -24.74 -34.11
C ALA A 72 -31.91 -24.66 -32.69
N ASN A 73 -32.76 -25.63 -32.32
CA ASN A 73 -33.31 -25.70 -30.96
C ASN A 73 -32.22 -25.97 -29.92
N GLU A 74 -31.27 -26.88 -30.20
CA GLU A 74 -30.09 -27.10 -29.33
C GLU A 74 -29.29 -25.81 -29.15
N ILE A 75 -29.01 -25.08 -30.24
CA ILE A 75 -28.32 -23.79 -30.20
C ILE A 75 -29.07 -22.81 -29.32
N ALA A 76 -30.40 -22.68 -29.47
CA ALA A 76 -31.21 -21.76 -28.67
C ALA A 76 -31.31 -22.16 -27.18
N THR A 77 -31.25 -23.46 -26.85
CA THR A 77 -31.19 -23.92 -25.45
C THR A 77 -29.82 -23.68 -24.82
N ASP A 78 -28.74 -24.04 -25.53
CA ASP A 78 -27.37 -23.84 -25.07
C ASP A 78 -27.06 -22.34 -24.96
N ALA A 79 -27.62 -21.54 -25.86
CA ALA A 79 -27.54 -20.09 -25.86
C ALA A 79 -28.10 -19.48 -24.58
N ARG A 80 -29.30 -19.90 -24.17
CA ARG A 80 -29.93 -19.47 -22.93
C ARG A 80 -29.07 -19.83 -21.72
N GLN A 81 -28.62 -21.07 -21.63
CA GLN A 81 -27.76 -21.50 -20.53
C GLN A 81 -26.45 -20.70 -20.47
N ALA A 82 -25.78 -20.51 -21.60
CA ALA A 82 -24.53 -19.75 -21.68
C ALA A 82 -24.73 -18.28 -21.29
N HIS A 83 -25.89 -17.69 -21.61
CA HIS A 83 -26.25 -16.34 -21.19
C HIS A 83 -26.53 -16.25 -19.69
N GLU A 84 -27.33 -17.16 -19.15
CA GLU A 84 -27.63 -17.22 -17.71
C GLU A 84 -26.35 -17.33 -16.87
N GLU A 85 -25.44 -18.24 -17.25
CA GLU A 85 -24.12 -18.36 -16.63
C GLU A 85 -23.31 -17.06 -16.75
N ALA A 86 -23.30 -16.43 -17.93
CA ALA A 86 -22.56 -15.19 -18.16
C ALA A 86 -23.07 -14.03 -17.31
N VAL A 87 -24.39 -13.88 -17.19
CA VAL A 87 -25.00 -12.79 -16.39
C VAL A 87 -24.68 -12.96 -14.90
N ILE A 88 -24.78 -14.19 -14.38
CA ILE A 88 -24.45 -14.48 -12.97
C ILE A 88 -22.98 -14.17 -12.72
N LEU A 89 -22.06 -14.73 -13.52
CA LEU A 89 -20.63 -14.50 -13.35
C LEU A 89 -20.24 -13.03 -13.54
N TYR A 90 -20.92 -12.30 -14.44
CA TYR A 90 -20.69 -10.87 -14.62
C TYR A 90 -21.05 -10.09 -13.37
N ALA A 91 -22.25 -10.35 -12.80
CA ALA A 91 -22.71 -9.68 -11.59
C ALA A 91 -21.79 -9.98 -10.39
N GLU A 92 -21.40 -11.25 -10.21
CA GLU A 92 -20.45 -11.65 -9.17
C GLU A 92 -19.08 -10.98 -9.36
N THR A 93 -18.58 -10.95 -10.60
CA THR A 93 -17.31 -10.28 -10.91
C THR A 93 -17.38 -8.79 -10.61
N GLN A 94 -18.46 -8.11 -10.98
CA GLN A 94 -18.64 -6.69 -10.71
C GLN A 94 -18.69 -6.40 -9.21
N PHE A 95 -19.44 -7.22 -8.46
CA PHE A 95 -19.52 -7.13 -7.00
C PHE A 95 -18.13 -7.29 -6.36
N LEU A 96 -17.40 -8.35 -6.71
CA LEU A 96 -16.06 -8.62 -6.18
C LEU A 96 -15.06 -7.52 -6.55
N ARG A 97 -15.05 -7.04 -7.80
CA ARG A 97 -14.15 -5.95 -8.22
C ARG A 97 -14.41 -4.66 -7.46
N ARG A 98 -15.69 -4.34 -7.21
CA ARG A 98 -16.06 -3.18 -6.40
C ARG A 98 -15.56 -3.36 -4.96
N ALA A 99 -15.81 -4.51 -4.35
CA ALA A 99 -15.34 -4.82 -3.00
C ALA A 99 -13.80 -4.74 -2.89
N ILE A 100 -13.07 -5.34 -3.83
CA ILE A 100 -11.60 -5.27 -3.88
C ILE A 100 -11.13 -3.82 -4.02
N SER A 101 -11.78 -3.02 -4.86
CA SER A 101 -11.44 -1.60 -5.05
C SER A 101 -11.68 -0.77 -3.78
N GLU A 102 -12.79 -1.02 -3.06
CA GLU A 102 -13.10 -0.38 -1.78
C GLU A 102 -12.07 -0.77 -0.71
N GLN A 103 -11.71 -2.04 -0.60
CA GLN A 103 -10.68 -2.52 0.32
C GLN A 103 -9.29 -1.96 -0.03
N LEU A 104 -8.92 -1.90 -1.31
CA LEU A 104 -7.68 -1.27 -1.77
C LEU A 104 -7.61 0.21 -1.36
N ALA A 105 -8.74 0.93 -1.44
CA ALA A 105 -8.80 2.32 -0.99
C ALA A 105 -8.60 2.46 0.52
N LEU A 106 -9.10 1.51 1.33
CA LEU A 106 -8.85 1.47 2.77
C LEU A 106 -7.39 1.17 3.07
N LEU A 107 -6.80 0.17 2.42
CA LEU A 107 -5.38 -0.18 2.58
C LEU A 107 -4.46 0.98 2.20
N MET A 108 -4.80 1.74 1.16
CA MET A 108 -4.10 2.97 0.79
C MET A 108 -4.24 4.09 1.84
N LYS A 109 -5.30 4.11 2.65
CA LYS A 109 -5.40 5.01 3.82
C LYS A 109 -4.45 4.53 4.92
N VAL A 110 -4.42 3.23 5.20
CA VAL A 110 -3.52 2.66 6.21
C VAL A 110 -2.06 2.89 5.85
N ARG A 111 -1.66 2.60 4.61
CA ARG A 111 -0.33 2.90 4.07
C ARG A 111 0.06 4.37 4.26
N ARG A 112 -0.89 5.31 4.07
CA ARG A 112 -0.62 6.74 4.31
C ARG A 112 -0.47 7.06 5.79
N GLY A 113 -1.14 6.33 6.68
CA GLY A 113 -0.91 6.39 8.12
C GLY A 113 0.52 6.00 8.48
N LEU A 114 0.91 4.77 8.13
CA LEU A 114 2.24 4.22 8.40
C LEU A 114 3.37 5.09 7.81
N LYS A 115 3.17 5.63 6.61
CA LYS A 115 4.15 6.55 6.02
C LYS A 115 4.28 7.85 6.80
N ARG A 116 3.20 8.40 7.34
CA ARG A 116 3.26 9.64 8.14
C ARG A 116 3.99 9.42 9.46
N THR A 117 3.80 8.27 10.11
CA THR A 117 4.51 7.93 11.35
C THR A 117 6.00 7.73 11.07
N TYR A 118 6.36 7.05 9.98
CA TYR A 118 7.75 6.97 9.51
C TYR A 118 8.37 8.34 9.20
N ASP A 119 7.68 9.19 8.43
CA ASP A 119 8.17 10.53 8.05
C ASP A 119 8.27 11.47 9.27
N ALA A 120 7.44 11.28 10.30
CA ALA A 120 7.57 11.95 11.58
C ALA A 120 8.83 11.49 12.32
N GLY A 121 8.99 10.18 12.54
CA GLY A 121 10.19 9.63 13.19
C GLY A 121 11.48 10.01 12.47
N LYS A 122 11.51 10.07 11.13
CA LYS A 122 12.67 10.53 10.36
C LYS A 122 13.03 12.00 10.62
N ARG A 123 12.03 12.87 10.81
CA ARG A 123 12.26 14.28 11.15
C ARG A 123 12.77 14.42 12.57
N ASP A 124 12.19 13.67 13.49
CA ASP A 124 12.57 13.67 14.90
C ASP A 124 13.99 13.10 15.07
N PHE A 125 14.35 12.04 14.34
CA PHE A 125 15.72 11.51 14.24
C PHE A 125 16.72 12.61 13.88
N LYS A 126 16.43 13.36 12.81
CA LYS A 126 17.30 14.43 12.34
C LYS A 126 17.43 15.56 13.38
N HIS A 127 16.38 15.82 14.14
CA HIS A 127 16.42 16.80 15.23
C HIS A 127 17.25 16.28 16.41
N LEU A 128 17.07 15.01 16.78
CA LEU A 128 17.77 14.36 17.87
C LEU A 128 19.28 14.30 17.61
N VAL A 129 19.71 13.89 16.42
CA VAL A 129 21.13 13.88 16.00
C VAL A 129 21.75 15.27 16.15
N LYS A 130 21.07 16.33 15.67
CA LYS A 130 21.56 17.70 15.81
C LYS A 130 21.69 18.14 17.26
N THR A 131 20.74 17.75 18.10
CA THR A 131 20.76 18.09 19.53
C THR A 131 21.93 17.38 20.22
N MET A 132 22.14 16.10 19.90
CA MET A 132 23.26 15.30 20.39
C MET A 132 24.61 15.87 19.95
N ASP A 133 24.78 16.20 18.67
CA ASP A 133 26.01 16.80 18.15
C ASP A 133 26.32 18.12 18.87
N ALA A 134 25.31 18.97 19.08
CA ALA A 134 25.46 20.24 19.77
C ALA A 134 25.83 20.08 21.27
N THR A 135 25.22 19.13 21.99
CA THR A 135 25.59 18.85 23.39
C THR A 135 27.00 18.28 23.48
N ASN A 136 27.36 17.38 22.56
CA ASN A 136 28.71 16.82 22.50
C ASN A 136 29.76 17.88 22.16
N GLU A 137 29.48 18.80 21.22
CA GLU A 137 30.37 19.91 20.90
C GLU A 137 30.66 20.79 22.13
N LYS A 138 29.63 21.17 22.89
CA LYS A 138 29.79 21.96 24.13
C LYS A 138 30.64 21.24 25.18
N LEU A 139 30.45 19.93 25.37
CA LEU A 139 31.26 19.16 26.30
C LEU A 139 32.72 19.10 25.82
N GLN A 140 32.95 18.88 24.53
CA GLN A 140 34.30 18.86 23.94
C GLN A 140 34.99 20.22 24.06
N GLU A 141 34.28 21.33 23.87
CA GLU A 141 34.80 22.69 24.11
C GLU A 141 35.25 22.87 25.56
N THR A 142 34.45 22.38 26.51
CA THR A 142 34.76 22.46 27.95
C THR A 142 35.98 21.60 28.30
N MET A 143 36.07 20.39 27.73
CA MET A 143 37.26 19.54 27.89
C MET A 143 38.50 20.15 27.24
N ALA A 144 38.37 20.81 26.09
CA ALA A 144 39.46 21.52 25.44
C ALA A 144 39.94 22.71 26.29
N MET A 145 39.01 23.43 26.94
CA MET A 145 39.34 24.47 27.91
C MET A 145 40.15 23.91 29.09
N LEU A 146 39.77 22.75 29.64
CA LEU A 146 40.53 22.09 30.70
C LEU A 146 41.94 21.65 30.23
N LYS A 147 42.05 21.10 29.01
CA LYS A 147 43.35 20.69 28.42
C LYS A 147 44.28 21.88 28.18
N ASN A 148 43.73 23.04 27.81
CA ASN A 148 44.49 24.27 27.57
C ASN A 148 44.88 25.00 28.87
N THR A 149 44.29 24.64 30.00
CA THR A 149 44.59 25.27 31.29
C THR A 149 45.66 24.44 32.01
N THR A 150 46.89 24.97 32.02
CA THR A 150 48.05 24.31 32.65
C THR A 150 48.05 24.49 34.16
N VAL A 151 48.39 23.45 34.90
CA VAL A 151 48.55 23.53 36.35
C VAL A 151 49.87 24.22 36.70
N GLU A 152 49.78 25.28 37.50
CA GLU A 152 50.92 26.04 37.98
C GLU A 152 52.00 25.14 38.60
N ALA A 153 53.27 25.44 38.28
CA ALA A 153 54.42 24.63 38.70
C ALA A 153 54.55 24.52 40.22
N VAL A 154 54.03 25.51 40.95
CA VAL A 154 54.03 25.59 42.40
C VAL A 154 53.19 24.49 43.06
N PHE A 155 52.14 23.99 42.39
CA PHE A 155 51.30 22.91 42.90
C PHE A 155 51.82 21.52 42.55
N ARG A 156 52.95 21.43 41.85
CA ARG A 156 53.53 20.18 41.38
C ARG A 156 54.79 19.83 42.20
N PRO A 157 54.97 18.56 42.59
CA PRO A 157 56.23 18.05 43.09
C PRO A 157 57.44 18.47 42.22
N PRO A 158 58.60 18.76 42.83
CA PRO A 158 59.78 19.17 42.09
C PRO A 158 60.23 18.06 41.12
N GLY A 159 60.26 18.38 39.82
CA GLY A 159 60.70 17.47 38.76
C GLY A 159 59.57 16.81 37.94
N GLU A 160 58.30 17.03 38.28
CA GLU A 160 57.17 16.49 37.50
C GLU A 160 56.93 17.27 36.19
N GLU A 161 56.52 16.56 35.14
CA GLU A 161 56.17 17.14 33.83
C GLU A 161 54.95 18.09 33.92
N ARG A 162 54.78 18.95 32.91
CA ARG A 162 53.65 19.88 32.85
C ARG A 162 52.34 19.11 32.74
N ARG A 163 51.47 19.29 33.74
CA ARG A 163 50.13 18.72 33.77
C ARG A 163 49.09 19.80 33.50
N ASN A 164 47.97 19.41 32.91
CA ASN A 164 46.81 20.25 32.67
C ASN A 164 45.67 19.83 33.63
N LEU A 165 44.58 20.62 33.70
CA LEU A 165 43.45 20.29 34.57
C LEU A 165 42.74 18.98 34.16
N MET A 166 42.77 18.64 32.86
CA MET A 166 42.15 17.42 32.35
C MET A 166 42.87 16.15 32.88
N ASP A 167 44.17 16.21 33.20
CA ASP A 167 44.93 15.07 33.73
C ASP A 167 44.48 14.60 35.13
N PHE A 168 43.58 15.35 35.77
CA PHE A 168 42.99 15.05 37.08
C PHE A 168 41.52 14.60 36.98
N VAL A 169 41.00 14.47 35.75
CA VAL A 169 39.61 14.17 35.45
C VAL A 169 39.51 12.83 34.72
N ASP A 170 38.45 12.07 34.98
CA ASP A 170 38.23 10.78 34.31
C ASP A 170 37.64 10.94 32.89
N GLU A 171 38.53 10.99 31.88
CA GLU A 171 38.16 11.02 30.46
C GLU A 171 37.44 9.72 30.00
N LYS A 172 37.63 8.59 30.71
CA LYS A 172 37.02 7.31 30.31
C LYS A 172 35.50 7.37 30.47
N SER A 173 35.01 8.04 31.51
CA SER A 173 33.57 8.21 31.76
C SER A 173 32.86 8.93 30.60
N VAL A 174 33.47 9.99 30.04
CA VAL A 174 32.97 10.71 28.86
C VAL A 174 32.95 9.79 27.64
N HIS A 175 34.03 9.04 27.41
CA HIS A 175 34.12 8.17 26.25
C HIS A 175 33.05 7.06 26.29
N VAL A 176 32.84 6.43 27.45
CA VAL A 176 31.79 5.43 27.65
C VAL A 176 30.41 6.01 27.36
N MET A 177 30.13 7.25 27.79
CA MET A 177 28.85 7.92 27.56
C MET A 177 28.62 8.23 26.07
N VAL A 178 29.64 8.72 25.38
CA VAL A 178 29.58 8.99 23.93
C VAL A 178 29.39 7.70 23.12
N GLU A 179 30.08 6.62 23.49
CA GLU A 179 29.90 5.33 22.82
C GLU A 179 28.50 4.74 23.08
N ALA A 180 27.96 4.89 24.30
CA ALA A 180 26.59 4.50 24.61
C ALA A 180 25.56 5.27 23.76
N LEU A 181 25.74 6.58 23.58
CA LEU A 181 24.89 7.40 22.71
C LEU A 181 24.97 6.96 21.23
N LYS A 182 26.17 6.65 20.74
CA LYS A 182 26.35 6.12 19.38
C LYS A 182 25.66 4.77 19.20
N GLN A 183 25.70 3.92 20.23
CA GLN A 183 25.01 2.64 20.20
C GLN A 183 23.48 2.84 20.12
N SER A 184 22.88 3.66 20.98
CA SER A 184 21.44 3.98 20.91
C SER A 184 21.05 4.62 19.58
N LEU A 185 21.91 5.45 18.99
CA LEU A 185 21.68 6.00 17.65
C LEU A 185 21.67 4.90 16.57
N GLY A 186 22.59 3.94 16.67
CA GLY A 186 22.64 2.77 15.78
C GLY A 186 21.39 1.91 15.90
N GLU A 187 20.89 1.71 17.13
CA GLU A 187 19.64 0.98 17.39
C GLU A 187 18.43 1.71 16.78
N LEU A 188 18.35 3.03 16.96
CA LEU A 188 17.30 3.88 16.37
C LEU A 188 17.32 3.84 14.83
N GLN A 189 18.52 3.85 14.22
CA GLN A 189 18.69 3.72 12.78
C GLN A 189 18.30 2.32 12.27
N ALA A 190 18.61 1.27 13.03
CA ALA A 190 18.21 -0.10 12.71
C ALA A 190 16.68 -0.25 12.72
N ILE A 191 16.01 0.31 13.73
CA ILE A 191 14.55 0.35 13.85
C ILE A 191 13.93 1.10 12.66
N GLN A 192 14.48 2.25 12.28
CA GLN A 192 14.02 3.00 11.11
C GLN A 192 14.17 2.21 9.80
N THR A 193 15.29 1.52 9.62
CA THR A 193 15.57 0.72 8.42
C THR A 193 14.63 -0.49 8.34
N SER A 194 14.35 -1.14 9.47
CA SER A 194 13.40 -2.24 9.55
C SER A 194 11.99 -1.79 9.13
N PHE A 195 11.50 -0.68 9.70
CA PHE A 195 10.16 -0.18 9.39
C PHE A 195 10.04 0.33 7.94
N ASP A 196 11.11 0.91 7.38
CA ASP A 196 11.17 1.27 5.94
C ASP A 196 11.03 0.01 5.05
N GLY A 197 11.70 -1.08 5.42
CA GLY A 197 11.60 -2.36 4.75
C GLY A 197 10.17 -2.92 4.74
N ASP A 198 9.49 -2.86 5.88
CA ASP A 198 8.08 -3.30 5.97
C ASP A 198 7.14 -2.40 5.16
N LEU A 199 7.37 -1.09 5.12
CA LEU A 199 6.62 -0.16 4.29
C LEU A 199 6.82 -0.44 2.78
N LEU A 200 8.04 -0.76 2.36
CA LEU A 200 8.34 -1.15 0.98
C LEU A 200 7.64 -2.45 0.59
N ARG A 201 7.64 -3.45 1.47
CA ARG A 201 6.91 -4.72 1.25
C ARG A 201 5.41 -4.48 1.11
N PHE A 202 4.84 -3.61 1.93
CA PHE A 202 3.43 -3.23 1.81
C PHE A 202 3.15 -2.50 0.49
N ASP A 203 4.07 -1.64 0.02
CA ASP A 203 3.96 -0.97 -1.28
C ASP A 203 4.03 -1.95 -2.46
N ASP A 204 4.86 -2.96 -2.38
CA ASP A 204 4.96 -4.01 -3.40
C ASP A 204 3.70 -4.88 -3.44
N ASP A 205 3.14 -5.25 -2.29
CA ASP A 205 1.87 -5.95 -2.17
C ASP A 205 0.71 -5.15 -2.79
N LEU A 206 0.61 -3.86 -2.48
CA LEU A 206 -0.40 -2.96 -3.07
C LEU A 206 -0.24 -2.85 -4.59
N ARG A 207 0.99 -2.80 -5.09
CA ARG A 207 1.27 -2.74 -6.53
C ARG A 207 0.92 -4.04 -7.22
N ALA A 208 1.23 -5.19 -6.60
CA ALA A 208 0.88 -6.50 -7.10
C ALA A 208 -0.64 -6.68 -7.20
N LEU A 209 -1.40 -6.34 -6.15
CA LEU A 209 -2.86 -6.41 -6.16
C LEU A 209 -3.48 -5.46 -7.20
N LYS A 210 -2.95 -4.25 -7.33
CA LYS A 210 -3.42 -3.32 -8.38
C LYS A 210 -3.17 -3.89 -9.77
N LYS A 211 -1.99 -4.50 -9.98
CA LYS A 211 -1.62 -5.11 -11.25
C LYS A 211 -2.54 -6.28 -11.61
N THR A 212 -2.86 -7.18 -10.68
CA THR A 212 -3.77 -8.30 -10.93
C THR A 212 -5.15 -7.79 -11.36
N MET A 213 -5.68 -6.75 -10.71
CA MET A 213 -6.95 -6.13 -11.07
C MET A 213 -6.96 -5.43 -12.45
N THR A 214 -5.82 -4.88 -12.89
CA THR A 214 -5.71 -4.26 -14.22
C THR A 214 -5.47 -5.26 -15.35
N THR A 215 -4.85 -6.41 -15.06
CA THR A 215 -4.44 -7.38 -16.08
C THR A 215 -5.64 -8.14 -16.65
N THR A 216 -6.71 -8.29 -15.87
CA THR A 216 -7.93 -8.97 -16.30
C THR A 216 -9.08 -7.95 -16.35
N PRO A 217 -9.21 -7.14 -17.41
CA PRO A 217 -10.31 -6.19 -17.55
C PRO A 217 -11.63 -6.94 -17.70
N LEU A 218 -12.68 -6.43 -17.06
CA LEU A 218 -14.04 -6.92 -17.27
C LEU A 218 -14.47 -6.43 -18.65
N PRO A 219 -14.99 -7.30 -19.54
CA PRO A 219 -15.62 -6.85 -20.78
C PRO A 219 -16.67 -5.79 -20.43
N ARG A 220 -16.63 -4.63 -21.09
CA ARG A 220 -17.67 -3.62 -20.90
C ARG A 220 -18.99 -4.20 -21.40
N MET A 221 -20.06 -4.04 -20.62
CA MET A 221 -21.38 -4.39 -21.12
C MET A 221 -21.66 -3.55 -22.38
N PRO A 222 -22.25 -4.15 -23.43
CA PRO A 222 -22.44 -3.52 -24.75
C PRO A 222 -23.26 -2.22 -24.75
N SER A 223 -23.92 -1.84 -23.65
CA SER A 223 -24.64 -0.57 -23.53
C SER A 223 -23.77 0.69 -23.68
N ASP A 224 -22.43 0.57 -23.63
CA ASP A 224 -21.48 1.68 -23.67
C ASP A 224 -20.65 1.76 -24.97
N SER A 225 -20.86 0.82 -25.91
CA SER A 225 -20.12 0.77 -27.19
C SER A 225 -21.04 0.40 -28.34
N SER A 226 -21.20 1.32 -29.30
CA SER A 226 -22.04 1.24 -30.50
C SER A 226 -21.58 0.22 -31.55
N GLN A 227 -20.93 -0.88 -31.17
CA GLN A 227 -20.29 -1.83 -32.09
C GLN A 227 -20.74 -3.29 -31.92
N TYR A 228 -21.52 -3.64 -30.89
CA TYR A 228 -21.99 -5.01 -30.68
C TYR A 228 -23.43 -5.01 -30.19
N ASP A 229 -24.27 -5.87 -30.78
CA ASP A 229 -25.63 -6.09 -30.31
C ASP A 229 -25.60 -6.63 -28.88
N PRO A 230 -26.37 -6.06 -27.95
CA PRO A 230 -26.37 -6.48 -26.57
C PRO A 230 -26.83 -7.93 -26.44
N ILE A 231 -26.18 -8.70 -25.55
CA ILE A 231 -26.41 -10.15 -25.38
C ILE A 231 -27.90 -10.54 -25.26
N PRO A 232 -28.78 -9.73 -24.60
CA PRO A 232 -30.22 -10.00 -24.60
C PRO A 232 -30.90 -9.91 -25.98
N GLU A 233 -30.43 -9.03 -26.87
CA GLU A 233 -30.93 -8.92 -28.26
C GLU A 233 -30.45 -10.09 -29.10
N LEU A 234 -29.19 -10.53 -28.92
CA LEU A 234 -28.65 -11.73 -29.56
C LEU A 234 -29.39 -13.00 -29.12
N LEU A 235 -29.73 -13.11 -27.84
CA LEU A 235 -30.51 -14.22 -27.32
C LEU A 235 -31.95 -14.20 -27.87
N GLY A 236 -32.56 -13.02 -27.97
CA GLY A 236 -33.86 -12.84 -28.61
C GLY A 236 -33.84 -13.31 -30.06
N SER A 237 -32.84 -12.86 -30.84
CA SER A 237 -32.62 -13.27 -32.24
C SER A 237 -32.51 -14.80 -32.39
N LEU A 238 -31.73 -15.47 -31.53
CA LEU A 238 -31.56 -16.92 -31.57
C LEU A 238 -32.85 -17.69 -31.23
N VAL A 239 -33.64 -17.18 -30.27
CA VAL A 239 -34.93 -17.80 -29.89
C VAL A 239 -35.98 -17.59 -30.98
N ASP A 240 -36.05 -16.39 -31.55
CA ASP A 240 -36.97 -16.06 -32.65
C ASP A 240 -36.61 -16.87 -33.91
N SER A 241 -35.33 -16.96 -34.27
CA SER A 241 -34.84 -17.77 -35.39
C SER A 241 -35.16 -19.26 -35.22
N SER A 242 -35.01 -19.80 -34.00
CA SER A 242 -35.40 -21.19 -33.69
C SER A 242 -36.92 -21.40 -33.85
N HIS A 243 -37.72 -20.42 -33.43
CA HIS A 243 -39.17 -20.46 -33.59
C HIS A 243 -39.58 -20.42 -35.06
N ASP A 244 -38.99 -19.53 -35.85
CA ASP A 244 -39.25 -19.39 -37.28
C ASP A 244 -38.89 -20.67 -38.04
N MET A 245 -37.74 -21.29 -37.75
CA MET A 245 -37.36 -22.58 -38.32
C MET A 245 -38.35 -23.71 -37.98
N ALA A 246 -38.92 -23.71 -36.78
CA ALA A 246 -39.97 -24.67 -36.39
C ALA A 246 -41.30 -24.43 -37.14
N GLN A 247 -41.65 -23.17 -37.43
CA GLN A 247 -42.80 -22.84 -38.27
C GLN A 247 -42.59 -23.31 -39.72
N LEU A 248 -41.39 -23.11 -40.28
CA LEU A 248 -41.04 -23.59 -41.61
C LEU A 248 -41.10 -25.13 -41.70
N LEU A 249 -40.59 -25.86 -40.70
CA LEU A 249 -40.72 -27.33 -40.63
C LEU A 249 -42.18 -27.79 -40.54
N THR A 250 -43.00 -27.06 -39.78
CA THR A 250 -44.44 -27.33 -39.68
C THR A 250 -45.13 -27.15 -41.05
N SER A 251 -44.74 -26.12 -41.82
CA SER A 251 -45.23 -25.91 -43.17
C SER A 251 -44.82 -27.04 -44.12
N LEU A 252 -43.55 -27.47 -44.08
CA LEU A 252 -43.05 -28.60 -44.87
C LEU A 252 -43.75 -29.92 -44.52
N THR A 253 -44.05 -30.14 -43.24
CA THR A 253 -44.78 -31.33 -42.77
C THR A 253 -46.22 -31.33 -43.26
N LYS A 254 -46.91 -30.19 -43.18
CA LYS A 254 -48.26 -30.03 -43.76
C LYS A 254 -48.26 -30.27 -45.26
N HIS A 255 -47.26 -29.76 -45.98
CA HIS A 255 -47.11 -30.00 -47.42
C HIS A 255 -46.87 -31.49 -47.73
N PHE A 256 -46.07 -32.18 -46.92
CA PHE A 256 -45.88 -33.63 -47.04
C PHE A 256 -47.19 -34.40 -46.82
N ASP A 257 -47.95 -34.07 -45.77
CA ASP A 257 -49.26 -34.70 -45.48
C ASP A 257 -50.28 -34.44 -46.61
N LEU A 258 -50.28 -33.24 -47.19
CA LEU A 258 -51.08 -32.89 -48.37
C LEU A 258 -50.63 -33.68 -49.61
N CYS A 259 -49.32 -33.84 -49.85
CA CYS A 259 -48.79 -34.69 -50.93
C CYS A 259 -49.20 -36.15 -50.76
N VAL A 260 -49.15 -36.70 -49.54
CA VAL A 260 -49.60 -38.07 -49.24
C VAL A 260 -51.09 -38.23 -49.55
N THR A 261 -51.90 -37.25 -49.13
CA THR A 261 -53.35 -37.24 -49.37
C THR A 261 -53.69 -37.12 -50.86
N ALA A 262 -52.97 -36.27 -51.61
CA ALA A 262 -53.13 -36.09 -53.05
C ALA A 262 -52.74 -37.35 -53.86
N VAL A 263 -51.66 -38.03 -53.47
CA VAL A 263 -51.22 -39.29 -54.11
C VAL A 263 -52.17 -40.45 -53.80
N ARG A 264 -52.74 -40.52 -52.59
CA ARG A 264 -53.69 -41.56 -52.18
C ARG A 264 -55.06 -41.42 -52.87
N THR A 265 -55.53 -40.19 -53.05
CA THR A 265 -56.84 -39.87 -53.66
C THR A 265 -56.81 -39.89 -55.19
N THR A 266 -55.64 -40.16 -55.78
CA THR A 266 -55.44 -40.30 -57.22
C THR A 266 -55.31 -41.77 -57.59
N GLU A 267 -56.14 -42.22 -58.52
CA GLU A 267 -56.17 -43.61 -58.98
C GLU A 267 -54.78 -44.09 -59.44
N GLY A 268 -54.28 -45.20 -58.86
CA GLY A 268 -52.95 -45.75 -59.16
C GLY A 268 -51.75 -45.04 -58.52
N GLY A 269 -51.93 -43.88 -57.88
CA GLY A 269 -50.85 -43.08 -57.29
C GLY A 269 -50.13 -43.76 -56.13
N ALA A 270 -50.86 -44.41 -55.22
CA ALA A 270 -50.27 -45.14 -54.11
C ALA A 270 -49.37 -46.31 -54.56
N ALA A 271 -49.78 -47.04 -55.60
CA ALA A 271 -48.99 -48.16 -56.15
C ALA A 271 -47.72 -47.66 -56.86
N LEU A 272 -47.82 -46.54 -57.62
CA LEU A 272 -46.68 -45.91 -58.29
C LEU A 272 -45.68 -45.32 -57.29
N ALA A 273 -46.18 -44.66 -56.23
CA ALA A 273 -45.37 -44.11 -55.15
C ALA A 273 -44.56 -45.20 -54.43
N ARG A 274 -45.17 -46.36 -54.12
CA ARG A 274 -44.46 -47.49 -53.49
C ARG A 274 -43.35 -48.05 -54.38
N ARG A 275 -43.62 -48.18 -55.69
CA ARG A 275 -42.62 -48.65 -56.66
C ARG A 275 -41.44 -47.68 -56.77
N ARG A 276 -41.70 -46.38 -56.98
CA ARG A 276 -40.67 -45.35 -57.08
C ARG A 276 -39.90 -45.17 -55.76
N ALA A 277 -40.57 -45.27 -54.62
CA ALA A 277 -39.93 -45.25 -53.31
C ALA A 277 -38.95 -46.42 -53.12
N ALA A 278 -39.35 -47.64 -53.52
CA ALA A 278 -38.48 -48.82 -53.46
C ALA A 278 -37.27 -48.71 -54.41
N GLU A 279 -37.46 -48.14 -55.61
CA GLU A 279 -36.37 -47.85 -56.57
C GLU A 279 -35.37 -46.81 -56.01
N VAL A 280 -35.87 -45.75 -55.37
CA VAL A 280 -35.03 -44.70 -54.74
C VAL A 280 -34.23 -45.26 -53.56
N THR A 281 -34.84 -46.07 -52.69
CA THR A 281 -34.16 -46.69 -51.53
C THR A 281 -33.11 -47.74 -51.92
N GLN A 282 -33.22 -48.37 -53.09
CA GLN A 282 -32.18 -49.28 -53.61
C GLN A 282 -30.97 -48.54 -54.20
N SER A 283 -31.16 -47.31 -54.67
CA SER A 283 -30.11 -46.49 -55.32
C SER A 283 -29.33 -45.60 -54.35
N GLN A 284 -29.93 -45.20 -53.22
CA GLN A 284 -29.31 -44.40 -52.18
C GLN A 284 -29.29 -45.22 -50.89
N GLY A 285 -28.12 -45.78 -50.58
CA GLY A 285 -27.90 -46.63 -49.40
C GLY A 285 -28.57 -46.05 -48.15
N GLY A 286 -29.38 -46.88 -47.51
CA GLY A 286 -30.37 -46.45 -46.53
C GLY A 286 -29.78 -45.77 -45.29
N ASP A 287 -30.34 -44.61 -44.98
CA ASP A 287 -30.59 -44.14 -43.62
C ASP A 287 -31.75 -43.11 -43.68
N GLY A 288 -32.97 -43.58 -43.43
CA GLY A 288 -34.15 -42.71 -43.48
C GLY A 288 -35.45 -43.49 -43.43
N VAL A 289 -36.46 -42.92 -42.77
CA VAL A 289 -37.80 -43.48 -42.56
C VAL A 289 -38.36 -44.08 -43.85
N SER A 290 -38.70 -45.37 -43.84
CA SER A 290 -39.22 -46.08 -45.02
C SER A 290 -40.57 -45.51 -45.46
N LEU A 291 -40.64 -44.99 -46.70
CA LEU A 291 -41.88 -44.52 -47.34
C LEU A 291 -42.96 -45.61 -47.36
N SER A 292 -42.52 -46.85 -47.56
CA SER A 292 -43.40 -48.02 -47.57
C SER A 292 -44.01 -48.32 -46.20
N GLY A 293 -43.40 -47.86 -45.10
CA GLY A 293 -43.93 -47.99 -43.74
C GLY A 293 -44.91 -46.87 -43.40
N VAL A 294 -44.58 -45.62 -43.74
CA VAL A 294 -45.43 -44.44 -43.44
C VAL A 294 -46.75 -44.47 -44.22
N ILE A 295 -46.71 -44.89 -45.50
CA ILE A 295 -47.93 -45.03 -46.32
C ILE A 295 -48.79 -46.19 -45.80
N ALA A 296 -48.18 -47.27 -45.28
CA ALA A 296 -48.90 -48.42 -44.73
C ALA A 296 -49.47 -48.16 -43.31
N ASP A 297 -48.73 -47.45 -42.46
CA ASP A 297 -49.19 -47.08 -41.11
C ASP A 297 -50.32 -46.04 -41.18
N GLN A 298 -50.24 -45.04 -42.08
CA GLN A 298 -51.33 -44.08 -42.31
C GLN A 298 -52.54 -44.67 -43.07
N GLU A 299 -52.40 -45.83 -43.74
CA GLU A 299 -53.53 -46.62 -44.26
C GLU A 299 -54.34 -47.28 -43.13
N SER A 300 -53.72 -47.52 -41.96
CA SER A 300 -54.37 -48.15 -40.80
C SER A 300 -54.97 -47.17 -39.78
N GLN A 301 -54.48 -45.93 -39.73
CA GLN A 301 -54.82 -44.94 -38.69
C GLN A 301 -55.76 -43.79 -39.14
N MET A 302 -56.12 -43.70 -40.42
CA MET A 302 -57.06 -42.69 -40.91
C MET A 302 -58.42 -43.32 -41.21
N PRO A 303 -59.53 -42.86 -40.59
CA PRO A 303 -60.87 -43.33 -40.95
C PRO A 303 -61.17 -43.01 -42.42
N ASP A 304 -61.97 -43.89 -43.02
CA ASP A 304 -62.47 -43.82 -44.41
C ASP A 304 -62.78 -42.37 -44.79
N LEU A 305 -61.96 -41.80 -45.69
CA LEU A 305 -62.11 -40.41 -46.12
C LEU A 305 -63.50 -40.26 -46.76
N GLU A 306 -64.30 -39.33 -46.25
CA GLU A 306 -65.49 -38.88 -46.96
C GLU A 306 -65.10 -38.51 -48.40
N PRO A 307 -65.94 -38.80 -49.41
CA PRO A 307 -65.59 -38.58 -50.80
C PRO A 307 -65.31 -37.09 -51.03
N ILE A 308 -64.02 -36.76 -51.15
CA ILE A 308 -63.54 -35.43 -51.52
C ILE A 308 -64.27 -35.03 -52.79
N THR A 309 -65.01 -33.91 -52.77
CA THR A 309 -65.68 -33.48 -53.99
C THR A 309 -64.65 -33.22 -55.09
N MET A 310 -64.99 -33.42 -56.36
CA MET A 310 -64.03 -33.20 -57.47
C MET A 310 -63.43 -31.78 -57.43
N LYS A 311 -64.17 -30.81 -56.90
CA LYS A 311 -63.71 -29.45 -56.68
C LYS A 311 -62.66 -29.35 -55.58
N ASP A 312 -62.91 -29.95 -54.41
CA ASP A 312 -61.96 -29.97 -53.29
C ASP A 312 -60.66 -30.69 -53.69
N ARG A 313 -60.76 -31.71 -54.57
CA ARG A 313 -59.60 -32.41 -55.14
C ARG A 313 -58.77 -31.52 -56.07
N ALA A 314 -59.41 -30.78 -56.97
CA ALA A 314 -58.72 -29.86 -57.87
C ALA A 314 -58.06 -28.72 -57.10
N ASP A 315 -58.72 -28.19 -56.07
CA ASP A 315 -58.18 -27.15 -55.20
C ASP A 315 -56.96 -27.67 -54.41
N MET A 316 -57.01 -28.90 -53.87
CA MET A 316 -55.87 -29.55 -53.23
C MET A 316 -54.68 -29.77 -54.17
N LEU A 317 -54.91 -30.22 -55.41
CA LEU A 317 -53.84 -30.44 -56.40
C LEU A 317 -53.17 -29.12 -56.80
N ASN A 318 -53.94 -28.03 -56.91
CA ASN A 318 -53.39 -26.70 -57.17
C ASN A 318 -52.47 -26.22 -56.03
N VAL A 319 -52.86 -26.45 -54.78
CA VAL A 319 -52.03 -26.11 -53.61
C VAL A 319 -50.74 -26.94 -53.59
N VAL A 320 -50.82 -28.26 -53.84
CA VAL A 320 -49.64 -29.14 -53.88
C VAL A 320 -48.64 -28.68 -54.96
N VAL A 321 -49.10 -28.32 -56.15
CA VAL A 321 -48.22 -27.85 -57.23
C VAL A 321 -47.61 -26.48 -56.93
N SER A 322 -48.38 -25.57 -56.30
CA SER A 322 -47.89 -24.26 -55.88
C SER A 322 -46.79 -24.39 -54.81
N ASP A 323 -47.10 -25.08 -53.71
CA ASP A 323 -46.20 -25.29 -52.59
C ASP A 323 -44.92 -26.03 -53.01
N ALA A 324 -45.03 -27.00 -53.92
CA ALA A 324 -43.88 -27.77 -54.40
C ALA A 324 -42.80 -26.92 -55.09
N SER A 325 -43.18 -25.75 -55.64
CA SER A 325 -42.22 -24.79 -56.20
C SER A 325 -41.48 -23.97 -55.13
N GLU A 326 -42.06 -23.86 -53.93
CA GLU A 326 -41.53 -23.09 -52.80
C GLU A 326 -40.69 -23.94 -51.83
N VAL A 327 -40.88 -25.27 -51.82
CA VAL A 327 -40.17 -26.21 -50.91
C VAL A 327 -38.65 -26.01 -50.90
N GLU A 328 -38.01 -25.85 -52.06
CA GLU A 328 -36.55 -25.67 -52.13
C GLU A 328 -36.11 -24.31 -51.54
N SER A 329 -36.90 -23.26 -51.73
CA SER A 329 -36.64 -21.94 -51.15
C SER A 329 -36.73 -22.00 -49.62
N VAL A 330 -37.72 -22.72 -49.09
CA VAL A 330 -37.89 -22.91 -47.65
C VAL A 330 -36.72 -23.69 -47.05
N ILE A 331 -36.20 -24.72 -47.73
CA ILE A 331 -35.01 -25.47 -47.27
C ILE A 331 -33.78 -24.55 -47.25
N GLN A 332 -33.59 -23.71 -48.27
CA GLN A 332 -32.48 -22.75 -48.32
C GLN A 332 -32.59 -21.71 -47.21
N GLU A 333 -33.80 -21.25 -46.89
CA GLU A 333 -34.06 -20.35 -45.76
C GLU A 333 -33.73 -21.02 -44.42
N ILE A 334 -34.20 -22.24 -44.18
CA ILE A 334 -33.86 -23.02 -42.95
C ILE A 334 -32.34 -23.14 -42.80
N ASN A 335 -31.61 -23.50 -43.86
CA ASN A 335 -30.16 -23.67 -43.78
C ASN A 335 -29.42 -22.33 -43.58
N LYS A 336 -29.90 -21.25 -44.21
CA LYS A 336 -29.33 -19.91 -44.04
C LYS A 336 -29.53 -19.40 -42.61
N THR A 337 -30.75 -19.56 -42.07
CA THR A 337 -31.08 -19.17 -40.70
C THR A 337 -30.23 -19.98 -39.71
N LEU A 338 -30.06 -21.28 -39.92
CA LEU A 338 -29.17 -22.11 -39.09
C LEU A 338 -27.72 -21.58 -39.11
N GLN A 339 -27.18 -21.24 -40.28
CA GLN A 339 -25.81 -20.71 -40.39
C GLN A 339 -25.66 -19.39 -39.60
N THR A 340 -26.63 -18.48 -39.71
CA THR A 340 -26.63 -17.23 -38.94
C THR A 340 -26.70 -17.52 -37.43
N MET A 341 -27.53 -18.45 -36.99
CA MET A 341 -27.60 -18.85 -35.58
C MET A 341 -26.28 -19.43 -35.06
N GLU A 342 -25.55 -20.21 -35.87
CA GLU A 342 -24.23 -20.73 -35.49
C GLU A 342 -23.18 -19.63 -35.33
N GLU A 343 -23.19 -18.63 -36.21
CA GLU A 343 -22.30 -17.47 -36.14
C GLU A 343 -22.58 -16.62 -34.89
N GLU A 344 -23.85 -16.32 -34.62
CA GLU A 344 -24.32 -15.60 -33.44
C GLU A 344 -23.99 -16.34 -32.13
N PHE A 345 -24.21 -17.65 -32.09
CA PHE A 345 -23.89 -18.49 -30.94
C PHE A 345 -22.37 -18.55 -30.68
N SER A 346 -21.54 -18.59 -31.73
CA SER A 346 -20.08 -18.53 -31.60
C SER A 346 -19.62 -17.20 -30.97
N ALA A 347 -20.21 -16.08 -31.41
CA ALA A 347 -19.91 -14.77 -30.83
C ALA A 347 -20.28 -14.71 -29.33
N MET A 348 -21.46 -15.23 -28.98
CA MET A 348 -21.91 -15.24 -27.59
C MET A 348 -21.05 -16.13 -26.69
N THR A 349 -20.74 -17.35 -27.12
CA THR A 349 -19.86 -18.26 -26.35
C THR A 349 -18.46 -17.68 -26.16
N GLY A 350 -17.95 -16.95 -27.15
CA GLY A 350 -16.71 -16.16 -27.02
C GLY A 350 -16.80 -15.09 -25.94
N GLN A 351 -17.91 -14.34 -25.85
CA GLN A 351 -18.13 -13.35 -24.79
C GLN A 351 -18.28 -14.01 -23.41
N THR A 352 -19.03 -15.09 -23.29
CA THR A 352 -19.16 -15.88 -22.05
C THR A 352 -17.79 -16.40 -21.60
N GLY A 353 -16.95 -16.85 -22.52
CA GLY A 353 -15.57 -17.25 -22.23
C GLY A 353 -14.72 -16.11 -21.66
N GLN A 354 -14.82 -14.91 -22.21
CA GLN A 354 -14.13 -13.73 -21.68
C GLN A 354 -14.62 -13.34 -20.28
N ILE A 355 -15.93 -13.43 -20.02
CA ILE A 355 -16.51 -13.19 -18.69
C ILE A 355 -16.00 -14.24 -17.68
N LYS A 356 -15.96 -15.52 -18.06
CA LYS A 356 -15.39 -16.60 -17.24
C LYS A 356 -13.92 -16.34 -16.89
N LEU A 357 -13.11 -15.92 -17.87
CA LEU A 357 -11.71 -15.52 -17.63
C LEU A 357 -11.61 -14.30 -16.70
N ALA A 358 -12.49 -13.31 -16.87
CA ALA A 358 -12.56 -12.13 -16.01
C ALA A 358 -12.91 -12.47 -14.56
N PHE A 359 -13.85 -13.39 -14.36
CA PHE A 359 -14.23 -13.90 -13.05
C PHE A 359 -13.06 -14.62 -12.37
N LEU A 360 -12.40 -15.56 -13.07
CA LEU A 360 -11.24 -16.28 -12.53
C LEU A 360 -10.08 -15.34 -12.16
N GLY A 361 -9.78 -14.34 -13.00
CA GLY A 361 -8.78 -13.33 -12.68
C GLY A 361 -9.18 -12.45 -11.49
N THR A 362 -10.48 -12.21 -11.30
CA THR A 362 -11.00 -11.47 -10.14
C THR A 362 -10.87 -12.31 -8.86
N LEU A 363 -11.13 -13.61 -8.92
CA LEU A 363 -10.88 -14.54 -7.80
C LEU A 363 -9.39 -14.55 -7.41
N GLN A 364 -8.47 -14.58 -8.39
CA GLN A 364 -7.04 -14.47 -8.10
C GLN A 364 -6.70 -13.16 -7.37
N GLY A 365 -7.31 -12.04 -7.78
CA GLY A 365 -7.14 -10.78 -7.07
C GLY A 365 -7.77 -10.77 -5.68
N PHE A 366 -8.88 -11.47 -5.49
CA PHE A 366 -9.49 -11.65 -4.17
C PHE A 366 -8.58 -12.47 -3.24
N THR A 367 -8.00 -13.57 -3.72
CA THR A 367 -7.00 -14.35 -2.95
C THR A 367 -5.78 -13.50 -2.62
N ALA A 368 -5.27 -12.71 -3.57
CA ALA A 368 -4.15 -11.79 -3.31
C ALA A 368 -4.50 -10.73 -2.25
N LEU A 369 -5.75 -10.24 -2.24
CA LEU A 369 -6.26 -9.33 -1.21
C LEU A 369 -6.32 -10.03 0.17
N GLU A 370 -6.77 -11.28 0.23
CA GLU A 370 -6.84 -12.06 1.47
C GLU A 370 -5.45 -12.32 2.04
N GLU A 371 -4.49 -12.74 1.21
CA GLU A 371 -3.10 -12.95 1.61
C GLU A 371 -2.44 -11.67 2.16
N MET A 372 -2.67 -10.52 1.50
CA MET A 372 -2.20 -9.23 2.01
C MET A 372 -2.95 -8.83 3.29
N GLY A 373 -4.25 -9.12 3.38
CA GLY A 373 -5.06 -8.92 4.58
C GLY A 373 -4.52 -9.70 5.77
N ALA A 374 -4.05 -10.94 5.58
CA ALA A 374 -3.40 -11.73 6.61
C ALA A 374 -2.08 -11.09 7.11
N ARG A 375 -1.35 -10.40 6.23
CA ARG A 375 -0.13 -9.65 6.58
C ARG A 375 -0.41 -8.28 7.20
N MET A 376 -1.62 -7.74 7.06
CA MET A 376 -1.98 -6.40 7.57
C MET A 376 -1.71 -6.26 9.07
N ALA A 377 -2.02 -7.30 9.86
CA ALA A 377 -1.75 -7.30 11.29
C ALA A 377 -0.26 -7.15 11.60
N SER A 378 0.63 -7.78 10.82
CA SER A 378 2.08 -7.64 11.00
C SER A 378 2.58 -6.23 10.66
N TYR A 379 2.04 -5.57 9.62
CA TYR A 379 2.41 -4.20 9.31
C TYR A 379 1.96 -3.22 10.40
N ILE A 380 0.75 -3.39 10.94
CA ILE A 380 0.28 -2.56 12.06
C ILE A 380 1.11 -2.83 13.32
N ALA A 381 1.44 -4.09 13.60
CA ALA A 381 2.31 -4.45 14.71
C ALA A 381 3.70 -3.81 14.57
N SER A 382 4.28 -3.79 13.36
CA SER A 382 5.56 -3.15 13.09
C SER A 382 5.54 -1.63 13.35
N GLU A 383 4.41 -0.96 13.08
CA GLU A 383 4.24 0.46 13.43
C GLU A 383 4.21 0.67 14.96
N ALA A 384 3.46 -0.16 15.69
CA ALA A 384 3.41 -0.10 17.15
C ALA A 384 4.79 -0.38 17.77
N GLU A 385 5.49 -1.39 17.26
CA GLU A 385 6.85 -1.75 17.68
C GLU A 385 7.85 -0.63 17.36
N PHE A 386 7.75 -0.01 16.18
CA PHE A 386 8.54 1.16 15.81
C PHE A 386 8.32 2.31 16.80
N LEU A 387 7.06 2.67 17.09
CA LEU A 387 6.74 3.77 18.01
C LEU A 387 7.22 3.49 19.44
N GLN A 388 7.03 2.26 19.93
CA GLN A 388 7.47 1.89 21.27
C GLN A 388 8.99 1.97 21.39
N ARG A 389 9.73 1.32 20.48
CA ARG A 389 11.19 1.38 20.54
C ARG A 389 11.74 2.78 20.29
N TRP A 390 11.07 3.56 19.44
CA TRP A 390 11.40 4.97 19.24
C TRP A 390 11.31 5.74 20.56
N GLU A 391 10.23 5.56 21.32
CA GLU A 391 10.06 6.19 22.63
C GLU A 391 11.13 5.74 23.63
N ASP A 392 11.37 4.43 23.74
CA ASP A 392 12.35 3.85 24.67
C ASP A 392 13.78 4.36 24.40
N GLU A 393 14.21 4.34 23.13
CA GLU A 393 15.55 4.83 22.74
C GLU A 393 15.66 6.34 22.88
N THR A 394 14.62 7.09 22.51
CA THR A 394 14.61 8.55 22.67
C THR A 394 14.71 8.95 24.13
N TYR A 395 14.01 8.25 25.03
CA TYR A 395 14.12 8.45 26.47
C TYR A 395 15.55 8.18 26.97
N THR A 396 16.15 7.08 26.53
CA THR A 396 17.54 6.72 26.86
C THR A 396 18.53 7.80 26.40
N ILE A 397 18.38 8.29 25.16
CA ILE A 397 19.23 9.34 24.60
C ILE A 397 19.07 10.64 25.39
N TYR A 398 17.84 11.07 25.72
CA TYR A 398 17.63 12.31 26.49
C TYR A 398 18.22 12.23 27.90
N ASN A 399 18.13 11.08 28.57
CA ASN A 399 18.78 10.90 29.88
C ASN A 399 20.30 11.03 29.75
N LYS A 400 20.90 10.41 28.72
CA LYS A 400 22.35 10.50 28.47
C LYS A 400 22.80 11.91 28.09
N LEU A 401 21.99 12.64 27.33
CA LEU A 401 22.25 14.05 27.04
C LEU A 401 22.21 14.91 28.31
N GLY A 402 21.29 14.63 29.22
CA GLY A 402 21.25 15.25 30.55
C GLY A 402 22.52 14.95 31.35
N GLU A 403 22.96 13.70 31.39
CA GLU A 403 24.23 13.30 32.04
C GLU A 403 25.45 14.03 31.43
N MET A 404 25.47 14.25 30.11
CA MET A 404 26.53 15.04 29.44
C MET A 404 26.52 16.51 29.87
N ASP A 405 25.34 17.11 29.96
CA ASP A 405 25.18 18.49 30.41
C ASP A 405 25.60 18.65 31.88
N ASP A 406 25.23 17.71 32.75
CA ASP A 406 25.67 17.69 34.15
C ASP A 406 27.20 17.57 34.27
N LEU A 407 27.81 16.74 33.42
CA LEU A 407 29.26 16.55 33.39
C LEU A 407 29.99 17.80 32.89
N ARG A 408 29.44 18.49 31.88
CA ARG A 408 29.93 19.81 31.44
C ARG A 408 29.90 20.79 32.60
N ASP A 409 28.76 20.93 33.28
CA ASP A 409 28.59 21.86 34.38
C ASP A 409 29.55 21.55 35.54
N PHE A 410 29.82 20.26 35.79
CA PHE A 410 30.84 19.84 36.75
C PHE A 410 32.25 20.31 36.34
N TYR A 411 32.62 20.16 35.07
CA TYR A 411 33.92 20.60 34.55
C TYR A 411 34.10 22.12 34.57
N GLU A 412 33.05 22.89 34.25
CA GLU A 412 33.08 24.35 34.38
C GLU A 412 33.27 24.79 35.84
N LYS A 413 32.53 24.16 36.78
CA LYS A 413 32.69 24.41 38.22
C LYS A 413 34.07 24.00 38.72
N TYR A 414 34.63 22.90 38.22
CA TYR A 414 35.98 22.45 38.54
C TYR A 414 37.04 23.47 38.10
N ALA A 415 36.94 24.00 36.88
CA ALA A 415 37.81 25.07 36.42
C ALA A 415 37.71 26.33 37.29
N GLY A 416 36.48 26.73 37.67
CA GLY A 416 36.28 27.85 38.59
C GLY A 416 36.83 27.60 40.00
N ALA A 417 36.74 26.37 40.51
CA ALA A 417 37.32 25.97 41.78
C ALA A 417 38.85 26.05 41.77
N TYR A 418 39.47 25.71 40.63
CA TYR A 418 40.92 25.86 40.44
C TYR A 418 41.36 27.34 40.52
N ASP A 419 40.63 28.25 39.87
CA ASP A 419 40.91 29.68 39.99
C ASP A 419 40.77 30.19 41.44
N ASN A 420 39.78 29.68 42.19
CA ASN A 420 39.64 29.99 43.62
C ASN A 420 40.79 29.43 44.47
N LEU A 421 41.34 28.27 44.13
CA LEU A 421 42.51 27.70 44.81
C LEU A 421 43.74 28.60 44.65
N ILE A 422 43.98 29.14 43.44
CA ILE A 422 45.05 30.11 43.19
C ILE A 422 44.91 31.33 44.11
N LEU A 423 43.69 31.89 44.20
CA LEU A 423 43.43 33.05 45.06
C LEU A 423 43.59 32.74 46.55
N GLU A 424 43.18 31.56 47.00
CA GLU A 424 43.32 31.14 48.41
C GLU A 424 44.79 30.94 48.81
N VAL A 425 45.61 30.41 47.90
CA VAL A 425 47.06 30.24 48.14
C VAL A 425 47.74 31.61 48.28
N GLU A 426 47.43 32.57 47.41
CA GLU A 426 47.94 33.94 47.53
C GLU A 426 47.40 34.61 48.81
N ARG A 427 46.14 34.35 49.20
CA ARG A 427 45.59 34.86 50.46
C ARG A 427 46.34 34.33 51.67
N ARG A 428 46.66 33.04 51.71
CA ARG A 428 47.43 32.42 52.80
C ARG A 428 48.85 32.98 52.87
N ARG A 429 49.51 33.13 51.73
CA ARG A 429 50.82 33.78 51.64
C ARG A 429 50.79 35.21 52.19
N MET A 430 49.80 36.03 51.79
CA MET A 430 49.66 37.39 52.33
C MET A 430 49.45 37.41 53.85
N VAL A 431 48.81 36.39 54.42
CA VAL A 431 48.65 36.25 55.87
C VAL A 431 49.97 35.85 56.52
N GLU A 432 50.71 34.89 55.95
CA GLU A 432 52.06 34.52 56.42
C GLU A 432 53.01 35.72 56.38
N ASP A 433 53.01 36.50 55.29
CA ASP A 433 53.81 37.71 55.16
C ASP A 433 53.42 38.75 56.22
N LYS A 434 52.12 38.90 56.52
CA LYS A 434 51.65 39.78 57.60
C LYS A 434 52.13 39.31 58.97
N ILE A 435 52.01 38.03 59.27
CA ILE A 435 52.48 37.43 60.53
C ILE A 435 53.98 37.64 60.68
N THR A 436 54.75 37.34 59.64
CA THR A 436 56.21 37.50 59.61
C THR A 436 56.60 38.97 59.81
N ASN A 437 55.89 39.90 59.18
CA ASN A 437 56.12 41.34 59.35
C ASN A 437 55.78 41.84 60.77
N ILE A 438 54.73 41.31 61.40
CA ILE A 438 54.39 41.64 62.79
C ILE A 438 55.50 41.16 63.72
N TRP A 439 55.94 39.90 63.56
CA TRP A 439 57.02 39.34 64.36
C TRP A 439 58.33 40.10 64.17
N LYS A 440 58.68 40.46 62.93
CA LYS A 440 59.86 41.28 62.64
C LYS A 440 59.79 42.63 63.36
N LYS A 441 58.66 43.33 63.30
CA LYS A 441 58.47 44.61 64.02
C LYS A 441 58.51 44.45 65.53
N ALA A 442 57.98 43.35 66.06
CA ALA A 442 58.04 43.04 67.49
C ALA A 442 59.49 42.78 67.92
N MET A 443 60.24 41.98 67.16
CA MET A 443 61.66 41.72 67.40
C MET A 443 62.48 43.00 67.34
N ASP A 444 62.30 43.83 66.30
CA ASP A 444 62.95 45.14 66.19
C ASP A 444 62.64 46.05 67.39
N SER A 445 61.45 45.91 68.00
CA SER A 445 61.05 46.68 69.19
C SER A 445 61.69 46.12 70.47
N VAL A 446 61.77 44.79 70.60
CA VAL A 446 62.48 44.12 71.70
C VAL A 446 63.97 44.45 71.66
N ASP A 447 64.60 44.39 70.48
CA ASP A 447 66.01 44.74 70.29
C ASP A 447 66.31 46.18 70.69
N LYS A 448 65.40 47.12 70.36
CA LYS A 448 65.50 48.53 70.83
C LYS A 448 65.43 48.66 72.34
N LEU A 449 64.57 47.88 73.02
CA LEU A 449 64.48 47.89 74.49
C LEU A 449 65.74 47.31 75.14
N VAL A 450 66.26 46.20 74.61
CA VAL A 450 67.51 45.58 75.08
C VAL A 450 68.69 46.53 74.89
N GLU A 451 68.75 47.24 73.76
CA GLU A 451 69.80 48.22 73.50
C GLU A 451 69.66 49.47 74.39
N ASN A 452 68.43 49.91 74.70
CA ASN A 452 68.20 51.00 75.64
C ASN A 452 68.59 50.60 77.08
N ASP A 453 68.20 49.42 77.55
CA ASP A 453 68.63 48.85 78.83
C ASP A 453 70.16 48.76 78.91
N ARG A 454 70.81 48.27 77.85
CA ARG A 454 72.29 48.22 77.77
C ARG A 454 72.90 49.61 77.95
N ARG A 455 72.31 50.64 77.34
CA ARG A 455 72.76 52.04 77.47
C ARG A 455 72.54 52.58 78.87
N GLU A 456 71.38 52.33 79.49
CA GLU A 456 71.07 52.74 80.86
C GLU A 456 71.99 52.04 81.87
N ARG A 457 72.27 50.74 81.71
CA ARG A 457 73.24 50.00 82.54
C ARG A 457 74.68 50.50 82.38
N GLU A 458 75.08 50.88 81.17
CA GLU A 458 76.38 51.53 80.94
C GLU A 458 76.44 52.89 81.64
N GLY A 459 75.42 53.73 81.48
CA GLY A 459 75.33 55.04 82.16
C GLY A 459 75.35 54.91 83.68
N PHE A 460 74.51 54.03 84.25
CA PHE A 460 74.50 53.74 85.69
C PHE A 460 75.86 53.31 86.22
N ARG A 461 76.57 52.45 85.47
CA ARG A 461 77.91 51.98 85.83
C ARG A 461 78.95 53.09 85.72
N GLN A 462 78.85 53.95 84.72
CA GLN A 462 79.72 55.12 84.61
C GLN A 462 79.54 56.09 85.79
N ASP A 463 78.30 56.27 86.26
CA ASP A 463 77.97 57.23 87.31
C ASP A 463 78.27 56.72 88.74
N ILE A 464 78.00 55.43 89.01
CA ILE A 464 78.00 54.88 90.39
C ILE A 464 78.94 53.66 90.54
N GLY A 465 79.46 53.10 89.44
CA GLY A 465 80.21 51.84 89.45
C GLY A 465 81.51 51.88 90.27
N GLU A 466 82.17 53.04 90.39
CA GLU A 466 83.37 53.20 91.22
C GLU A 466 83.07 53.09 92.74
N PHE A 467 81.81 53.26 93.13
CA PHE A 467 81.35 53.27 94.53
C PHE A 467 80.65 51.97 94.95
N ILE A 468 80.43 51.02 94.01
CA ILE A 468 79.73 49.76 94.29
C ILE A 468 80.70 48.59 94.11
N PRO A 469 80.97 47.81 95.17
CA PRO A 469 81.74 46.58 95.08
C PRO A 469 81.10 45.57 94.11
N THR A 470 81.92 44.95 93.26
CA THR A 470 81.48 44.01 92.21
C THR A 470 80.80 42.74 92.75
N ASP A 471 80.96 42.43 94.04
CA ASP A 471 80.37 41.28 94.73
C ASP A 471 78.96 41.54 95.30
N LEU A 472 78.50 42.80 95.33
CA LEU A 472 77.18 43.16 95.87
C LEU A 472 76.03 42.52 95.08
N TRP A 473 76.18 42.43 93.76
CA TRP A 473 75.24 41.75 92.88
C TRP A 473 75.96 41.04 91.73
N PRO A 474 76.03 39.69 91.74
CA PRO A 474 76.71 38.91 90.70
C PRO A 474 76.13 39.09 89.28
N GLY A 475 74.91 39.59 89.16
CA GLY A 475 74.24 39.85 87.89
C GLY A 475 74.57 41.20 87.25
N MET A 476 75.42 42.02 87.89
CA MET A 476 75.77 43.37 87.41
C MET A 476 76.40 43.38 86.02
N ASP A 477 77.20 42.36 85.70
CA ASP A 477 77.81 42.15 84.37
C ASP A 477 76.94 41.30 83.43
N GLY A 478 75.82 40.77 83.91
CA GLY A 478 74.91 39.93 83.14
C GLY A 478 74.08 40.74 82.14
N GLY A 479 74.03 40.30 80.88
CA GLY A 479 73.09 40.82 79.90
C GLY A 479 71.65 40.38 80.17
N MET A 480 70.67 41.11 79.61
CA MET A 480 69.28 40.62 79.60
C MET A 480 69.17 39.27 78.87
N LYS A 481 68.15 38.49 79.22
CA LYS A 481 67.83 37.24 78.51
C LYS A 481 67.49 37.53 77.04
N ARG A 482 68.06 36.77 76.12
CA ARG A 482 67.66 36.79 74.70
C ARG A 482 66.43 35.93 74.47
N TRP A 483 65.58 36.38 73.57
CA TRP A 483 64.39 35.67 73.12
C TRP A 483 64.56 35.38 71.63
N GLU A 484 64.32 34.13 71.23
CA GLU A 484 64.38 33.70 69.83
C GLU A 484 63.03 33.14 69.43
N LEU A 485 62.55 33.49 68.23
CA LEU A 485 61.33 32.98 67.65
C LEU A 485 61.64 31.84 66.70
N VAL A 486 60.98 30.71 66.93
CA VAL A 486 61.03 29.54 66.06
C VAL A 486 59.61 29.28 65.57
N ALA A 487 59.43 29.23 64.25
CA ALA A 487 58.17 28.80 63.66
C ALA A 487 57.96 27.30 63.97
N VAL A 488 56.79 26.95 64.49
CA VAL A 488 56.40 25.57 64.79
C VAL A 488 55.23 25.22 63.87
N ASP A 489 55.35 24.09 63.16
CA ASP A 489 54.26 23.55 62.34
C ASP A 489 53.31 22.73 63.19
N ASP A 490 52.03 23.11 63.21
CA ASP A 490 50.94 22.31 63.76
C ASP A 490 50.47 21.31 62.68
N GLY A 491 51.28 20.29 62.36
CA GLY A 491 50.95 19.34 61.29
C GLY A 491 51.73 18.04 61.34
N ASN A 492 51.01 16.96 61.66
CA ASN A 492 51.45 15.56 61.72
C ASN A 492 52.09 15.11 60.37
N ALA A 493 53.40 14.93 60.32
CA ALA A 493 54.11 14.31 59.20
C ALA A 493 55.30 13.51 59.71
N GLU A 494 55.03 12.29 60.16
CA GLU A 494 55.99 11.21 59.95
C GLU A 494 56.06 11.00 58.42
N ASP A 495 57.27 10.93 57.88
CA ASP A 495 57.64 10.97 56.45
C ASP A 495 57.67 12.36 55.80
N ASP A 496 58.84 13.01 55.79
CA ASP A 496 59.58 13.19 54.53
C ASP A 496 61.04 13.66 54.75
N MET A 497 61.98 12.90 54.18
CA MET A 497 63.42 13.18 54.09
C MET A 497 63.75 13.93 52.78
N SER A 498 62.89 14.87 52.38
CA SER A 498 63.08 15.70 51.19
C SER A 498 62.79 17.17 51.51
N GLY A 499 63.82 18.00 51.39
CA GLY A 499 63.77 19.44 51.70
C GLY A 499 62.98 20.27 50.69
N GLY A 500 61.66 20.08 50.61
CA GLY A 500 60.71 20.91 49.86
C GLY A 500 60.02 21.96 50.74
N GLN A 501 59.71 23.13 50.19
CA GLN A 501 59.31 24.37 50.87
C GLN A 501 58.26 24.22 52.00
N ARG A 502 58.65 24.67 53.20
CA ARG A 502 57.86 24.67 54.46
C ARG A 502 56.99 25.92 54.66
N SER A 503 56.72 26.70 53.61
CA SER A 503 55.91 27.95 53.66
C SER A 503 54.97 27.98 52.47
N THR A 504 53.81 28.65 52.62
CA THR A 504 52.84 28.79 51.54
C THR A 504 53.55 29.34 50.30
N PRO A 505 53.48 28.63 49.17
CA PRO A 505 54.37 28.94 48.07
C PRO A 505 53.96 30.21 47.32
N ALA A 506 54.98 30.87 46.75
CA ALA A 506 54.81 32.14 46.05
C ALA A 506 54.31 31.92 44.61
N LEU A 507 53.13 32.45 44.31
CA LEU A 507 52.59 32.50 42.96
C LEU A 507 53.04 33.79 42.25
N ASP A 508 53.13 33.72 40.92
CA ASP A 508 53.40 34.89 40.09
C ASP A 508 52.17 35.80 40.02
N ARG A 509 52.39 37.11 40.05
CA ARG A 509 51.29 38.10 40.12
C ARG A 509 50.41 38.05 38.88
N SER A 510 51.01 37.75 37.73
CA SER A 510 50.33 37.55 36.45
C SER A 510 49.26 36.44 36.52
N VAL A 511 49.57 35.35 37.22
CA VAL A 511 48.69 34.18 37.41
C VAL A 511 47.51 34.51 38.32
N VAL A 512 47.77 35.21 39.42
CA VAL A 512 46.75 35.64 40.38
C VAL A 512 45.77 36.63 39.74
N ASP A 513 46.29 37.62 39.01
CA ASP A 513 45.46 38.61 38.31
C ASP A 513 44.66 37.95 37.17
N ALA A 514 45.24 36.97 36.47
CA ALA A 514 44.54 36.20 35.45
C ALA A 514 43.41 35.34 36.03
N ALA A 515 43.64 34.66 37.17
CA ALA A 515 42.63 33.88 37.88
C ALA A 515 41.47 34.76 38.37
N ARG A 516 41.78 35.93 38.95
CA ARG A 516 40.77 36.92 39.34
C ARG A 516 39.95 37.37 38.14
N GLY A 517 40.61 37.74 37.04
CA GLY A 517 39.93 38.17 35.82
C GLY A 517 39.05 37.08 35.18
N ARG A 518 39.41 35.80 35.31
CA ARG A 518 38.57 34.68 34.84
C ARG A 518 37.33 34.51 35.72
N LEU A 519 37.46 34.57 37.04
CA LEU A 519 36.35 34.52 37.99
C LEU A 519 35.36 35.69 37.83
N GLU A 520 35.86 36.90 37.61
CA GLU A 520 34.99 38.06 37.38
C GLU A 520 34.20 37.93 36.07
N ARG A 521 34.82 37.36 35.02
CA ARG A 521 34.13 37.09 33.74
C ARG A 521 33.12 35.95 33.84
N SER A 522 33.37 34.93 34.65
CA SER A 522 32.42 33.82 34.83
C SER A 522 31.21 34.23 35.68
N GLN A 523 31.35 35.22 36.57
CA GLN A 523 30.22 35.76 37.35
C GLN A 523 29.31 36.74 36.56
N GLN A 524 29.76 37.21 35.40
CA GLN A 524 29.01 38.13 34.53
C GLN A 524 28.27 37.42 33.38
N ARG A 525 28.57 36.14 33.13
CA ARG A 525 27.85 35.27 32.19
C ARG A 525 26.77 34.51 32.94
#